data_AF-A0A7S3IRC7-F1
#
_entry.id   AF-A0A7S3IRC7-F1
#
_cell.length_a   1.000
_cell.length_b   1.000
_cell.length_c   1.000
_cell.angle_alpha   90.00
_cell.angle_beta   90.00
_cell.angle_gamma   90.00
#
_symmetry.space_group_name_H-M   'P 1'
#
loop_
_entity.id
_entity.type
_entity.pdbx_description
1 polymer ?
#
loop_
_entity_poly.entity_id
_entity_poly.type
_entity_poly.pdbx_seq_one_letter_code
_entity_poly.pdbx_strand_id
1 'polypeptide(L)'
;GFNSKDNGWLIMNHVKIPRSQMMNRYMKLDREGVLSFEGDIRMLYSVMMGIRNHIVLMSKYSLAAGLTIGLRYSLVRRQFRNVGDKTNETQLLDYQTQQFKLLPILANMFGHSLYGDHLDSEYKKMMEQAKQGDFKRLDLIHHLACGGKAVHSQ
;
A
#
# COMPACT_ATOMS: atom_id res chain seq x y z
N GLY A 1 -13.19 11.14 -4.34
CA GLY A 1 -11.73 11.30 -4.50
C GLY A 1 -11.34 10.97 -5.93
N PHE A 2 -10.09 11.22 -6.34
CA PHE A 2 -9.55 10.88 -7.68
C PHE A 2 -10.22 11.57 -8.89
N ASN A 3 -11.02 12.62 -8.71
CA ASN A 3 -11.68 13.36 -9.82
C ASN A 3 -10.69 14.03 -10.80
N SER A 4 -9.42 14.19 -10.41
CA SER A 4 -8.35 14.71 -11.28
C SER A 4 -7.71 13.64 -12.17
N LYS A 5 -8.25 12.41 -12.17
CA LYS A 5 -7.82 11.30 -13.02
C LYS A 5 -8.94 10.94 -14.00
N ASP A 6 -8.55 10.69 -15.25
CA ASP A 6 -9.38 10.31 -16.39
C ASP A 6 -9.57 8.79 -16.47
N ASN A 7 -10.02 8.18 -15.37
CA ASN A 7 -10.32 6.75 -15.37
C ASN A 7 -11.41 6.46 -16.42
N GLY A 8 -11.02 5.72 -17.47
CA GLY A 8 -11.84 5.51 -18.67
C GLY A 8 -12.33 4.08 -18.85
N TRP A 9 -12.94 3.85 -20.01
CA TRP A 9 -13.38 2.54 -20.49
C TRP A 9 -12.84 2.31 -21.91
N LEU A 10 -12.71 1.05 -22.31
CA LEU A 10 -12.19 0.67 -23.63
C LEU A 10 -13.11 -0.38 -24.27
N ILE A 11 -13.55 -0.13 -25.50
CA ILE A 11 -14.21 -1.11 -26.37
C ILE A 11 -13.29 -1.39 -27.55
N MET A 12 -13.02 -2.66 -27.80
CA MET A 12 -12.27 -3.12 -28.96
C MET A 12 -13.18 -3.95 -29.84
N ASN A 13 -13.45 -3.49 -31.07
CA ASN A 13 -14.24 -4.22 -32.05
C ASN A 13 -13.32 -4.70 -33.19
N HIS A 14 -12.94 -5.98 -33.16
CA HIS A 14 -12.06 -6.62 -34.16
C HIS A 14 -10.75 -5.86 -34.46
N VAL A 15 -10.16 -5.22 -33.43
CA VAL A 15 -8.88 -4.52 -33.55
C VAL A 15 -7.77 -5.53 -33.88
N LYS A 16 -7.02 -5.29 -34.95
CA LYS A 16 -5.88 -6.12 -35.36
C LYS A 16 -4.57 -5.45 -35.00
N ILE A 17 -3.70 -6.19 -34.34
CA ILE A 17 -2.34 -5.76 -33.99
C ILE A 17 -1.32 -6.80 -34.47
N PRO A 18 -0.10 -6.40 -34.86
CA PRO A 18 0.97 -7.34 -35.19
C PRO A 18 1.25 -8.31 -34.03
N ARG A 19 1.52 -9.58 -34.34
CA ARG A 19 1.92 -10.60 -33.34
C ARG A 19 3.10 -10.15 -32.47
N SER A 20 4.03 -9.38 -33.05
CA SER A 20 5.20 -8.84 -32.34
C SER A 20 4.85 -7.82 -31.24
N GLN A 21 3.61 -7.31 -31.17
CA GLN A 21 3.16 -6.42 -30.08
C GLN A 21 2.69 -7.19 -28.84
N MET A 22 2.64 -8.53 -28.89
CA MET A 22 2.43 -9.35 -27.71
C MET A 22 3.68 -9.31 -26.80
N MET A 23 3.51 -8.97 -25.53
CA MET A 23 4.58 -9.05 -24.53
C MET A 23 5.00 -10.52 -24.33
N ASN A 24 6.13 -10.92 -24.91
CA ASN A 24 6.52 -12.33 -25.07
C ASN A 24 7.72 -12.77 -24.22
N ARG A 25 8.00 -12.07 -23.12
CA ARG A 25 9.18 -12.34 -22.26
C ARG A 25 9.16 -13.75 -21.63
N TYR A 26 8.00 -14.23 -21.21
CA TYR A 26 7.83 -15.53 -20.55
C TYR A 26 6.90 -16.49 -21.32
N MET A 27 6.21 -15.98 -22.34
CA MET A 27 5.23 -16.72 -23.14
C MET A 27 5.39 -16.31 -24.60
N LYS A 28 5.73 -17.25 -25.48
CA LYS A 28 5.95 -17.01 -26.89
C LYS A 28 4.86 -17.69 -27.71
N LEU A 29 4.41 -16.99 -28.74
CA LEU A 29 3.52 -17.52 -29.77
C LEU A 29 4.29 -17.47 -31.09
N ASP A 30 4.50 -18.61 -31.74
CA ASP A 30 5.18 -18.66 -33.05
C ASP A 30 4.25 -18.22 -34.21
N ARG A 31 4.68 -18.41 -35.46
CA ARG A 31 3.87 -18.02 -36.64
C ARG A 31 2.78 -19.03 -36.94
N GLU A 32 3.00 -20.27 -36.54
CA GLU A 32 2.17 -21.44 -36.73
C GLU A 32 1.04 -21.51 -35.68
N GLY A 33 1.15 -20.71 -34.62
CA GLY A 33 0.16 -20.60 -33.55
C GLY A 33 0.46 -21.46 -32.32
N VAL A 34 1.68 -22.01 -32.21
CA VAL A 34 2.12 -22.82 -31.07
C VAL A 34 2.57 -21.90 -29.93
N LEU A 35 2.07 -22.19 -28.74
CA LEU A 35 2.41 -21.50 -27.50
C LEU A 35 3.57 -22.22 -26.79
N SER A 36 4.59 -21.49 -26.37
CA SER A 36 5.68 -21.98 -25.53
C SER A 36 5.96 -21.05 -24.36
N PHE A 37 6.47 -21.61 -23.27
CA PHE A 37 6.82 -20.87 -22.05
C PHE A 37 8.34 -20.89 -21.84
N GLU A 38 8.89 -19.75 -21.47
CA GLU A 38 10.31 -19.62 -21.13
C GLU A 38 10.46 -19.00 -19.74
N GLY A 39 11.28 -19.61 -18.90
CA GLY A 39 11.50 -19.17 -17.53
C GLY A 39 10.34 -19.50 -16.59
N ASP A 40 10.29 -18.79 -15.45
CA ASP A 40 9.33 -19.05 -14.39
C ASP A 40 8.19 -18.03 -14.38
N ILE A 41 6.98 -18.49 -14.67
CA ILE A 41 5.77 -17.66 -14.72
C ILE A 41 5.43 -16.99 -13.38
N ARG A 42 5.98 -17.50 -12.25
CA ARG A 42 5.78 -16.88 -10.93
C ARG A 42 6.31 -15.46 -10.88
N MET A 43 7.26 -15.10 -11.74
CA MET A 43 7.75 -13.74 -11.89
C MET A 43 6.68 -12.74 -12.33
N LEU A 44 5.60 -13.16 -12.98
CA LEU A 44 4.51 -12.25 -13.33
C LEU A 44 3.82 -11.67 -12.09
N TYR A 45 3.76 -12.43 -10.99
CA TYR A 45 3.18 -11.96 -9.73
C TYR A 45 4.07 -10.94 -9.01
N SER A 46 5.36 -10.82 -9.38
CA SER A 46 6.29 -9.85 -8.76
C SER A 46 5.80 -8.41 -8.88
N VAL A 47 5.22 -8.05 -10.02
CA VAL A 47 4.67 -6.70 -10.26
C VAL A 47 3.53 -6.40 -9.30
N MET A 48 2.59 -7.33 -9.13
CA MET A 48 1.47 -7.16 -8.20
C MET A 48 1.96 -7.07 -6.74
N MET A 49 2.95 -7.87 -6.36
CA MET A 49 3.57 -7.78 -5.03
C MET A 49 4.25 -6.42 -4.82
N GLY A 50 4.96 -5.90 -5.84
CA GLY A 50 5.57 -4.57 -5.82
C GLY A 50 4.54 -3.45 -5.62
N ILE A 51 3.41 -3.51 -6.34
CA ILE A 51 2.30 -2.55 -6.15
C ILE A 51 1.74 -2.63 -4.72
N ARG A 52 1.54 -3.83 -4.17
CA ARG A 52 1.06 -4.01 -2.80
C ARG A 52 2.03 -3.46 -1.76
N ASN A 53 3.32 -3.76 -1.91
CA ASN A 53 4.38 -3.18 -1.08
C ASN A 53 4.35 -1.64 -1.14
N HIS A 54 4.19 -1.07 -2.33
CA HIS A 54 4.06 0.38 -2.50
C HIS A 54 2.84 0.96 -1.78
N ILE A 55 1.67 0.30 -1.85
CA ILE A 55 0.47 0.74 -1.12
C ILE A 55 0.72 0.76 0.40
N VAL A 56 1.38 -0.28 0.94
CA VAL A 56 1.76 -0.34 2.36
C VAL A 56 2.67 0.83 2.72
N LEU A 57 3.72 1.08 1.92
CA LEU A 57 4.64 2.21 2.13
C LEU A 57 3.94 3.56 2.07
N MET A 58 2.94 3.73 1.19
CA MET A 58 2.22 4.99 1.03
C MET A 58 1.15 5.23 2.10
N SER A 59 0.62 4.17 2.72
CA SER A 59 -0.42 4.27 3.75
C SER A 59 -0.03 5.16 4.93
N LYS A 60 1.24 5.07 5.37
CA LYS A 60 1.75 5.83 6.52
C LYS A 60 1.69 7.35 6.30
N TYR A 61 1.93 7.82 5.07
CA TYR A 61 1.86 9.24 4.75
C TYR A 61 0.43 9.77 4.80
N SER A 62 -0.54 8.99 4.31
CA SER A 62 -1.95 9.36 4.37
C SER A 62 -2.43 9.45 5.82
N LEU A 63 -2.03 8.47 6.64
CA LEU A 63 -2.35 8.46 8.07
C LEU A 63 -1.68 9.60 8.82
N ALA A 64 -0.40 9.87 8.55
CA ALA A 64 0.36 10.96 9.16
C ALA A 64 -0.24 12.33 8.83
N ALA A 65 -0.72 12.54 7.60
CA ALA A 65 -1.38 13.79 7.21
C ALA A 65 -2.66 14.03 8.02
N GLY A 66 -3.54 13.03 8.12
CA GLY A 66 -4.76 13.10 8.93
C GLY A 66 -4.48 13.31 10.42
N LEU A 67 -3.52 12.56 10.98
CA LEU A 67 -3.09 12.70 12.37
C LEU A 67 -2.49 14.08 12.67
N THR A 68 -1.67 14.62 11.77
CA THR A 68 -1.06 15.94 11.95
C THR A 68 -2.12 17.02 12.10
N ILE A 69 -3.16 16.98 11.26
CA ILE A 69 -4.29 17.92 11.34
C ILE A 69 -5.05 17.69 12.65
N GLY A 70 -5.42 16.44 12.95
CA GLY A 70 -6.21 16.09 14.14
C GLY A 70 -5.53 16.46 15.46
N LEU A 71 -4.24 16.14 15.61
CA LEU A 71 -3.46 16.45 16.81
C LEU A 71 -3.25 17.95 16.99
N ARG A 72 -2.84 18.67 15.92
CA ARG A 72 -2.64 20.12 16.00
C ARG A 72 -3.93 20.85 16.32
N TYR A 73 -5.05 20.47 15.69
CA TYR A 73 -6.35 21.04 16.01
C TYR A 73 -6.75 20.73 17.46
N SER A 74 -6.54 19.50 17.93
CA SER A 74 -6.89 19.12 19.31
C SER A 74 -6.04 19.82 20.38
N LEU A 75 -4.80 20.22 20.03
CA LEU A 75 -3.94 21.04 20.89
C LEU A 75 -4.42 22.49 20.97
N VAL A 76 -4.88 23.08 19.87
CA VAL A 76 -5.28 24.50 19.86
C VAL A 76 -6.72 24.68 20.32
N ARG A 77 -7.63 23.77 19.95
CA ARG A 77 -9.05 23.89 20.28
C ARG A 77 -9.27 23.63 21.76
N ARG A 78 -9.93 24.59 22.40
CA ARG A 78 -10.51 24.47 23.74
C ARG A 78 -12.03 24.43 23.61
N GLN A 79 -12.66 23.55 24.39
CA GLN A 79 -14.12 23.41 24.43
C GLN A 79 -14.52 22.68 25.70
N PHE A 80 -15.56 23.18 26.37
CA PHE A 80 -16.03 22.68 27.66
C PHE A 80 -14.96 22.82 28.76
N ARG A 81 -15.34 22.45 29.98
CA ARG A 81 -14.50 22.55 31.16
C ARG A 81 -14.51 21.23 31.89
N ASN A 82 -13.36 20.83 32.39
CA ASN A 82 -13.29 19.74 33.35
C ASN A 82 -13.96 20.14 34.67
N VAL A 83 -14.54 19.15 35.35
CA VAL A 83 -15.19 19.34 36.66
C VAL A 83 -14.16 19.90 37.64
N GLY A 84 -14.37 21.13 38.11
CA GLY A 84 -13.48 21.81 39.07
C GLY A 84 -12.74 23.03 38.53
N ASP A 85 -12.65 23.22 37.20
CA ASP A 85 -12.03 24.42 36.61
C ASP A 85 -13.08 25.48 36.27
N LYS A 86 -12.92 26.69 36.84
CA LYS A 86 -13.86 27.81 36.69
C LYS A 86 -13.39 28.88 35.70
N THR A 87 -12.14 28.83 35.27
CA THR A 87 -11.50 29.98 34.61
C THR A 87 -11.31 29.77 33.11
N ASN A 88 -10.74 28.63 32.70
CA ASN A 88 -10.37 28.38 31.31
C ASN A 88 -11.06 27.14 30.75
N GLU A 89 -11.32 27.14 29.44
CA GLU A 89 -11.74 25.94 28.74
C GLU A 89 -10.57 24.95 28.56
N THR A 90 -10.89 23.67 28.66
CA THR A 90 -9.93 22.56 28.56
C THR A 90 -9.57 22.30 27.09
N GLN A 91 -8.29 21.99 26.80
CA GLN A 91 -7.88 21.62 25.44
C GLN A 91 -8.50 20.28 25.08
N LEU A 92 -8.89 20.11 23.82
CA LEU A 92 -9.54 18.87 23.41
C LEU A 92 -8.64 17.65 23.65
N LEU A 93 -7.33 17.77 23.43
CA LEU A 93 -6.38 16.68 23.65
C LEU A 93 -6.26 16.25 25.12
N ASP A 94 -6.68 17.06 26.08
CA ASP A 94 -6.61 16.70 27.51
C ASP A 94 -7.74 15.73 27.90
N TYR A 95 -8.78 15.62 27.08
CA TYR A 95 -9.83 14.63 27.30
C TYR A 95 -9.36 13.22 26.95
N GLN A 96 -9.53 12.29 27.89
CA GLN A 96 -9.20 10.88 27.69
C GLN A 96 -9.90 10.28 26.47
N THR A 97 -11.13 10.71 26.17
CA THR A 97 -11.89 10.27 24.99
C THR A 97 -11.25 10.72 23.68
N GLN A 98 -10.63 11.91 23.65
CA GLN A 98 -9.91 12.41 22.48
C GLN A 98 -8.55 11.73 22.34
N GLN A 99 -7.84 11.51 23.44
CA GLN A 99 -6.59 10.74 23.47
C GLN A 99 -6.81 9.31 22.99
N PHE A 100 -7.87 8.64 23.46
CA PHE A 100 -8.21 7.29 23.05
C PHE A 100 -8.52 7.17 21.56
N LYS A 101 -8.99 8.25 20.91
CA LYS A 101 -9.18 8.28 19.45
C LYS A 101 -7.88 8.49 18.70
N LEU A 102 -7.03 9.44 19.14
CA LEU A 102 -5.88 9.88 18.34
C LEU A 102 -4.58 9.13 18.66
N LEU A 103 -4.31 8.82 19.93
CA LEU A 103 -3.03 8.23 20.34
C LEU A 103 -2.84 6.78 19.86
N PRO A 104 -3.86 5.90 19.85
CA PRO A 104 -3.71 4.56 19.26
C PRO A 104 -3.42 4.62 17.76
N ILE A 105 -4.06 5.55 17.05
CA ILE A 105 -3.82 5.75 15.61
C ILE A 105 -2.38 6.27 15.38
N LEU A 106 -1.89 7.16 16.25
CA LEU A 106 -0.50 7.61 16.23
C LEU A 106 0.49 6.46 16.44
N ALA A 107 0.22 5.57 17.40
CA ALA A 107 1.04 4.38 17.61
C ALA A 107 1.02 3.44 16.38
N ASN A 108 -0.17 3.21 15.81
CA ASN A 108 -0.32 2.41 14.58
C ASN A 108 0.44 3.00 13.40
N MET A 109 0.51 4.34 13.28
CA MET A 109 1.28 4.99 12.21
C MET A 109 2.78 4.64 12.27
N PHE A 110 3.37 4.63 13.48
CA PHE A 110 4.75 4.18 13.65
C PHE A 110 4.92 2.68 13.35
N GLY A 111 3.96 1.86 13.79
CA GLY A 111 3.91 0.43 13.44
C GLY A 111 3.87 0.19 11.93
N HIS A 112 3.02 0.93 11.21
CA HIS A 112 2.92 0.90 9.75
C HIS A 112 4.23 1.31 9.08
N SER A 113 4.95 2.31 9.62
CA SER A 113 6.25 2.71 9.06
C SER A 113 7.28 1.59 9.19
N LEU A 114 7.44 1.04 10.40
CA LEU A 114 8.41 -0.03 10.64
C LEU A 114 8.10 -1.28 9.82
N TYR A 115 6.82 -1.67 9.78
CA TYR A 115 6.38 -2.81 8.98
C TYR A 115 6.60 -2.58 7.48
N GLY A 116 6.26 -1.40 6.96
CA GLY A 116 6.45 -1.07 5.55
C GLY A 116 7.92 -1.09 5.13
N ASP A 117 8.81 -0.53 5.96
CA ASP A 117 10.25 -0.52 5.70
C ASP A 117 10.84 -1.95 5.74
N HIS A 118 10.34 -2.79 6.64
CA HIS A 118 10.69 -4.21 6.69
C HIS A 118 10.21 -4.95 5.43
N LEU A 119 8.94 -4.83 5.05
CA LEU A 119 8.36 -5.49 3.89
C LEU A 119 9.09 -5.09 2.60
N ASP A 120 9.48 -3.82 2.45
CA ASP A 120 10.21 -3.32 1.30
C ASP A 120 11.62 -3.93 1.19
N SER A 121 12.34 -4.02 2.32
CA SER A 121 13.62 -4.73 2.39
C SER A 121 13.47 -6.19 1.97
N GLU A 122 12.44 -6.87 2.47
CA GLU A 122 12.21 -8.29 2.17
C GLU A 122 11.79 -8.53 0.71
N TYR A 123 10.99 -7.63 0.14
CA TYR A 123 10.64 -7.63 -1.27
C TYR A 123 11.88 -7.43 -2.16
N LYS A 124 12.76 -6.48 -1.84
CA LYS A 124 14.01 -6.25 -2.58
C LYS A 124 14.92 -7.48 -2.56
N LYS A 125 15.09 -8.13 -1.40
CA LYS A 125 15.86 -9.38 -1.28
C LYS A 125 15.27 -10.50 -2.15
N MET A 126 13.94 -10.66 -2.11
CA MET A 126 13.24 -11.64 -2.94
C MET A 126 13.47 -11.36 -4.44
N MET A 127 13.43 -10.10 -4.87
CA MET A 127 13.68 -9.74 -6.27
C MET A 127 15.11 -10.07 -6.71
N GLU A 128 16.12 -9.85 -5.87
CA GLU A 128 17.51 -10.22 -6.19
C GLU A 128 17.70 -11.75 -6.29
N GLN A 129 17.09 -12.52 -5.38
CA GLN A 129 17.13 -13.98 -5.42
C GLN A 129 16.38 -14.55 -6.63
N ALA A 130 15.26 -13.95 -6.99
CA ALA A 130 14.48 -14.37 -8.15
C ALA A 130 15.25 -14.18 -9.47
N LYS A 131 16.14 -13.17 -9.57
CA LYS A 131 17.06 -13.02 -10.72
C LYS A 131 18.05 -14.17 -10.83
N GLN A 132 18.41 -14.80 -9.70
CA GLN A 132 19.30 -15.95 -9.63
C GLN A 132 18.54 -17.29 -9.77
N GLY A 133 17.21 -17.24 -9.97
CA GLY A 133 16.37 -18.43 -10.08
C GLY A 133 15.92 -19.03 -8.73
N ASP A 134 16.18 -18.35 -7.60
CA ASP A 134 15.66 -18.77 -6.30
C ASP A 134 14.31 -18.09 -5.99
N PHE A 135 13.26 -18.90 -5.95
CA PHE A 135 11.88 -18.45 -5.73
C PHE A 135 11.32 -18.84 -4.36
N LYS A 136 12.13 -19.37 -3.43
CA LYS A 136 11.65 -19.90 -2.14
C LYS A 136 10.90 -18.86 -1.29
N ARG A 137 11.28 -17.59 -1.41
CA ARG A 137 10.69 -16.50 -0.62
C ARG A 137 9.42 -15.91 -1.24
N LEU A 138 9.14 -16.23 -2.50
CA LEU A 138 8.06 -15.60 -3.27
C LEU A 138 6.70 -15.78 -2.60
N ASP A 139 6.41 -16.99 -2.12
CA ASP A 139 5.15 -17.33 -1.45
C ASP A 139 4.97 -16.55 -0.14
N LEU A 140 5.99 -16.54 0.71
CA LEU A 140 5.98 -15.79 1.97
C LEU A 140 5.77 -14.28 1.73
N ILE A 141 6.55 -13.68 0.82
CA ILE A 141 6.43 -12.25 0.52
C ILE A 141 5.06 -11.93 -0.11
N HIS A 142 4.51 -12.83 -0.92
CA HIS A 142 3.16 -12.68 -1.46
C HIS A 142 2.12 -12.57 -0.34
N HIS A 143 2.14 -13.49 0.62
CA HIS A 143 1.22 -13.51 1.75
C HIS A 143 1.39 -12.28 2.65
N LEU A 144 2.63 -11.88 2.95
CA LEU A 144 2.92 -10.67 3.72
C LEU A 144 2.43 -9.41 2.98
N ALA A 145 2.66 -9.29 1.68
CA ALA A 145 2.20 -8.15 0.90
C ALA A 145 0.66 -8.11 0.78
N CYS A 146 -0.01 -9.26 0.66
CA CYS A 146 -1.47 -9.36 0.70
C CYS A 146 -2.03 -8.86 2.03
N GLY A 147 -1.59 -9.47 3.13
CA GLY A 147 -2.07 -9.16 4.48
C GLY A 147 -1.71 -7.73 4.89
N GLY A 148 -0.46 -7.33 4.65
CA GLY A 148 0.03 -5.98 4.88
C GLY A 148 -0.82 -4.95 4.15
N LYS A 149 -1.04 -5.12 2.84
CA LYS A 149 -1.92 -4.21 2.09
C LYS A 149 -3.32 -4.17 2.69
N ALA A 150 -3.91 -5.32 3.03
CA ALA A 150 -5.28 -5.37 3.55
C ALA A 150 -5.42 -4.62 4.87
N VAL A 151 -4.52 -4.88 5.83
CA VAL A 151 -4.54 -4.25 7.16
C VAL A 151 -4.23 -2.75 7.08
N HIS A 152 -3.30 -2.34 6.23
CA HIS A 152 -2.82 -0.95 6.21
C HIS A 152 -3.70 0.00 5.36
N SER A 153 -4.63 -0.54 4.57
CA SER A 153 -5.53 0.24 3.71
C SER A 153 -7.00 0.21 4.13
N GLN A 154 -7.32 -0.48 5.22
CA GLN A 154 -8.63 -0.38 5.89
C GLN A 154 -8.69 0.88 6.75
#